data_AF-A0A9E0QDE5-F1
#
_entry.id   AF-A0A9E0QDE5-F1
#
_cell.length_a   1.000
_cell.length_b   1.000
_cell.length_c   1.000
_cell.angle_alpha   90.00
_cell.angle_beta   90.00
_cell.angle_gamma   90.00
#
_symmetry.space_group_name_H-M   'P 1'
#
loop_
_entity.id
_entity.type
_entity.pdbx_description
1 polymer ?
#
loop_
_entity_poly.entity_id
_entity_poly.type
_entity_poly.pdbx_seq_one_letter_code
_entity_poly.pdbx_strand_id
1 'polypeptide(L)'
;MKTFRISALMILALMFTLTISAKPKIRIIATGGTIAGVSASATSSAYGAGQVGIQTLIDAVPQIKDLADVSGEQLVNIGSQDMNDEVWLKLAKRINELLNNEGYDGVLVTHGTDTMEETAYFLSLTVHSDKPVILVGSMRPSTAISADGPANLYNGVAALADPASKGHGVMACMNNQL
;
A
#
# COMPACT_ATOMS: atom_id res chain seq x y z
N MET A 1 27.04 -56.62 2.03
CA MET A 1 26.89 -55.46 1.11
C MET A 1 25.44 -55.35 0.69
N LYS A 2 24.65 -54.38 1.21
CA LYS A 2 23.46 -53.76 0.55
C LYS A 2 22.52 -52.91 1.44
N THR A 3 22.87 -52.56 2.68
CA THR A 3 21.95 -51.79 3.55
C THR A 3 22.38 -50.35 3.88
N PHE A 4 23.53 -49.87 3.41
CA PHE A 4 24.08 -48.58 3.83
C PHE A 4 23.85 -47.40 2.85
N ARG A 5 23.10 -47.58 1.76
CA ARG A 5 22.97 -46.56 0.70
C ARG A 5 21.63 -45.81 0.66
N ILE A 6 20.65 -46.18 1.47
CA ILE A 6 19.30 -45.57 1.42
C ILE A 6 19.15 -44.39 2.40
N SER A 7 19.90 -44.37 3.51
CA SER A 7 19.77 -43.33 4.55
C SER A 7 20.30 -41.95 4.11
N ALA A 8 21.27 -41.89 3.20
CA ALA A 8 21.82 -40.61 2.73
C ALA A 8 20.90 -39.87 1.75
N LEU A 9 20.06 -40.59 0.99
CA LEU A 9 19.14 -40.00 0.02
C LEU A 9 17.90 -39.38 0.69
N MET A 10 17.49 -39.93 1.84
CA MET A 10 16.33 -39.44 2.61
C MET A 10 16.66 -38.16 3.41
N ILE A 11 17.92 -37.95 3.77
CA ILE A 11 18.37 -36.72 4.45
C ILE A 11 18.52 -35.56 3.44
N LEU A 12 18.82 -35.85 2.17
CA LEU A 12 18.90 -34.83 1.12
C LEU A 12 17.52 -34.28 0.72
N ALA A 13 16.44 -35.05 0.92
CA ALA A 13 15.06 -34.60 0.68
C ALA A 13 14.48 -33.74 1.82
N LEU A 14 15.13 -33.72 3.00
CA LEU A 14 14.69 -32.95 4.17
C LEU A 14 15.39 -31.59 4.30
N MET A 15 16.21 -31.21 3.31
CA MET A 15 16.65 -29.83 3.13
C MET A 15 15.69 -29.10 2.18
N PHE A 16 14.38 -29.15 2.48
CA PHE A 16 13.52 -28.06 2.05
C PHE A 16 14.00 -26.87 2.87
N THR A 17 14.89 -26.08 2.27
CA THR A 17 15.28 -24.79 2.80
C THR A 17 14.00 -24.03 3.11
N LEU A 18 13.68 -23.88 4.39
CA LEU A 18 12.87 -22.78 4.88
C LEU A 18 13.63 -21.52 4.50
N THR A 19 13.49 -21.10 3.24
CA THR A 19 13.83 -19.75 2.85
C THR A 19 12.87 -18.88 3.64
N ILE A 20 13.35 -18.31 4.74
CA ILE A 20 12.73 -17.14 5.33
C ILE A 20 12.84 -16.09 4.22
N SER A 21 11.80 -16.01 3.39
CA SER A 21 11.67 -14.94 2.42
C SER A 21 11.64 -13.64 3.21
N ALA A 22 12.53 -12.70 2.89
CA ALA A 22 12.46 -11.38 3.49
C ALA A 22 11.07 -10.80 3.19
N LYS A 23 10.50 -10.09 4.17
CA LYS A 23 9.22 -9.39 3.98
C LYS A 23 9.39 -8.38 2.83
N PRO A 24 8.40 -8.23 1.94
CA PRO A 24 8.46 -7.24 0.88
C PRO A 24 8.58 -5.85 1.48
N LYS A 25 9.40 -5.00 0.87
CA LYS A 25 9.64 -3.62 1.30
C LYS A 25 8.63 -2.69 0.65
N ILE A 26 7.70 -2.14 1.43
CA ILE A 26 6.60 -1.30 0.94
C ILE A 26 6.76 0.14 1.44
N ARG A 27 6.56 1.10 0.52
CA ARG A 27 6.44 2.52 0.86
C ARG A 27 4.98 2.94 0.76
N ILE A 28 4.45 3.58 1.80
CA ILE A 28 3.16 4.26 1.77
C ILE A 28 3.41 5.75 1.54
N ILE A 29 2.91 6.29 0.43
CA ILE A 29 2.94 7.72 0.12
C ILE A 29 1.58 8.32 0.45
N ALA A 30 1.54 9.25 1.39
CA ALA A 30 0.31 9.95 1.76
C ALA A 30 0.12 11.25 0.98
N THR A 31 -1.08 11.41 0.40
CA THR A 31 -1.51 12.66 -0.27
C THR A 31 -2.68 13.35 0.44
N GLY A 32 -3.29 12.70 1.44
CA GLY A 32 -4.38 13.25 2.26
C GLY A 32 -5.68 12.47 2.07
N GLY A 33 -6.75 13.16 1.72
CA GLY A 33 -8.08 12.57 1.53
C GLY A 33 -8.82 12.24 2.84
N THR A 34 -10.02 11.67 2.68
CA THR A 34 -10.93 11.29 3.77
C THR A 34 -10.33 10.20 4.67
N ILE A 35 -9.48 9.32 4.15
CA ILE A 35 -8.78 8.29 4.95
C ILE A 35 -7.91 8.92 6.05
N ALA A 36 -7.36 10.10 5.77
CA ALA A 36 -6.63 10.94 6.72
C ALA A 36 -7.51 12.03 7.34
N GLY A 37 -8.83 11.98 7.13
CA GLY A 37 -9.77 13.00 7.56
C GLY A 37 -10.23 12.83 9.00
N VAL A 38 -10.59 13.94 9.66
CA VAL A 38 -11.07 13.97 11.05
C VAL A 38 -12.40 14.69 11.11
N SER A 39 -13.36 14.05 11.78
CA SER A 39 -14.62 14.65 12.19
C SER A 39 -14.64 14.95 13.68
N ALA A 40 -15.40 15.98 14.08
CA ALA A 40 -15.61 16.35 15.48
C ALA A 40 -16.44 15.34 16.28
N SER A 41 -17.20 14.47 15.60
CA SER A 41 -18.00 13.40 16.22
C SER A 41 -17.97 12.15 15.35
N ALA A 42 -17.98 10.98 15.99
CA ALA A 42 -17.96 9.69 15.29
C ALA A 42 -19.22 9.42 14.44
N THR A 43 -20.30 10.19 14.66
CA THR A 43 -21.57 10.08 13.90
C THR A 43 -21.81 11.24 12.93
N SER A 44 -20.88 12.21 12.86
CA SER A 44 -21.02 13.38 11.98
C SER A 44 -20.56 13.05 10.56
N SER A 45 -21.27 13.59 9.57
CA SER A 45 -20.89 13.53 8.15
C SER A 45 -19.90 14.62 7.75
N ALA A 46 -19.82 15.73 8.48
CA ALA A 46 -18.87 16.79 8.21
C ALA A 46 -17.48 16.43 8.77
N TYR A 47 -16.43 16.59 7.97
CA TYR A 47 -15.04 16.36 8.34
C TYR A 47 -14.10 17.24 7.54
N GLY A 48 -12.87 17.42 8.04
CA GLY A 48 -11.75 17.96 7.26
C GLY A 48 -10.93 16.81 6.70
N ALA A 49 -10.67 16.79 5.39
CA ALA A 49 -9.76 15.83 4.76
C ALA A 49 -8.30 16.16 5.11
N GLY A 50 -7.42 15.16 5.06
CA GLY A 50 -5.97 15.38 5.19
C GLY A 50 -5.54 16.05 6.50
N GLN A 51 -6.05 15.59 7.64
CA GLN A 51 -5.72 16.14 8.97
C GLN A 51 -4.75 15.25 9.74
N VAL A 52 -4.66 13.97 9.36
CA VAL A 52 -3.84 12.95 10.02
C VAL A 52 -2.59 12.68 9.18
N GLY A 53 -1.42 12.65 9.82
CA GLY A 53 -0.16 12.30 9.17
C GLY A 53 -0.03 10.79 8.93
N ILE A 54 0.79 10.42 7.94
CA ILE A 54 0.97 9.02 7.53
C ILE A 54 1.33 8.07 8.68
N GLN A 55 2.19 8.51 9.62
CA GLN A 55 2.62 7.63 10.71
C GLN A 55 1.45 7.22 11.61
N THR A 56 0.50 8.12 11.86
CA THR A 56 -0.71 7.82 12.62
C THR A 56 -1.61 6.81 11.90
N LEU A 57 -1.70 6.86 10.55
CA LEU A 57 -2.44 5.85 9.78
C LEU A 57 -1.78 4.47 9.87
N ILE A 58 -0.44 4.41 9.79
CA ILE A 58 0.33 3.17 9.95
C ILE A 58 0.14 2.58 11.35
N ASP A 59 0.21 3.41 12.38
CA ASP A 59 0.09 2.96 13.77
C ASP A 59 -1.35 2.58 14.16
N ALA A 60 -2.35 3.07 13.41
CA ALA A 60 -3.74 2.63 13.55
C ALA A 60 -3.99 1.20 13.01
N VAL A 61 -3.11 0.68 12.15
CA VAL A 61 -3.22 -0.67 11.56
C VAL A 61 -1.88 -1.41 11.70
N PRO A 62 -1.41 -1.70 12.93
CA PRO A 62 -0.09 -2.28 13.16
C PRO A 62 0.11 -3.65 12.49
N GLN A 63 -0.98 -4.38 12.20
CA GLN A 63 -0.98 -5.70 11.55
C GLN A 63 -0.38 -5.69 10.15
N ILE A 64 -0.29 -4.53 9.48
CA ILE A 64 0.39 -4.43 8.18
C ILE A 64 1.88 -4.76 8.28
N LYS A 65 2.49 -4.58 9.46
CA LYS A 65 3.90 -4.94 9.73
C LYS A 65 4.12 -6.45 9.78
N ASP A 66 3.06 -7.25 9.93
CA ASP A 66 3.15 -8.70 9.83
C ASP A 66 3.30 -9.15 8.38
N LEU A 67 2.74 -8.37 7.44
CA LEU A 67 2.74 -8.66 6.00
C LEU A 67 4.01 -8.19 5.28
N ALA A 68 4.53 -7.02 5.66
CA ALA A 68 5.57 -6.32 4.92
C ALA A 68 6.48 -5.46 5.83
N ASP A 69 7.66 -5.10 5.33
CA ASP A 69 8.46 -4.02 5.90
C ASP A 69 7.91 -2.68 5.39
N VAL A 70 7.12 -2.01 6.22
CA VAL A 70 6.32 -0.84 5.82
C VAL A 70 6.95 0.45 6.35
N SER A 71 7.14 1.41 5.45
CA SER A 71 7.58 2.78 5.76
C SER A 71 6.62 3.82 5.17
N GLY A 72 6.46 4.96 5.86
CA GLY A 72 5.57 6.05 5.42
C GLY A 72 6.33 7.28 4.91
N GLU A 73 5.78 7.96 3.91
CA GLU A 73 6.24 9.25 3.40
C GLU A 73 5.05 10.17 3.18
N GLN A 74 5.07 11.39 3.73
CA GLN A 74 4.05 12.39 3.48
C GLN A 74 4.45 13.24 2.27
N LEU A 75 3.73 13.14 1.15
CA LEU A 75 4.05 13.90 -0.06
C LEU A 75 3.40 15.28 -0.08
N VAL A 76 2.11 15.29 0.24
CA VAL A 76 1.19 16.43 0.40
C VAL A 76 0.07 16.02 1.36
N ASN A 77 -0.77 16.97 1.79
CA ASN A 77 -1.90 16.66 2.65
C ASN A 77 -3.11 17.52 2.27
N ILE A 78 -3.83 17.11 1.22
CA ILE A 78 -4.88 17.88 0.58
C ILE A 78 -6.16 17.05 0.38
N GLY A 79 -7.27 17.73 0.08
CA GLY A 79 -8.44 17.09 -0.53
C GLY A 79 -8.12 16.67 -1.96
N SER A 80 -8.67 15.56 -2.43
CA SER A 80 -8.45 15.08 -3.80
C SER A 80 -9.00 16.04 -4.86
N GLN A 81 -10.01 16.84 -4.51
CA GLN A 81 -10.52 17.92 -5.36
C GLN A 81 -9.49 19.03 -5.64
N ASP A 82 -8.45 19.15 -4.81
CA ASP A 82 -7.36 20.12 -4.98
C ASP A 82 -6.11 19.47 -5.63
N MET A 83 -6.21 18.21 -6.04
CA MET A 83 -5.16 17.52 -6.78
C MET A 83 -4.87 18.25 -8.10
N ASN A 84 -3.62 18.25 -8.52
CA ASN A 84 -3.18 18.97 -9.71
C ASN A 84 -1.93 18.36 -10.34
N ASP A 85 -1.60 18.83 -11.54
CA ASP A 85 -0.49 18.35 -12.36
C ASP A 85 0.86 18.39 -11.63
N GLU A 86 1.13 19.41 -10.82
CA GLU A 86 2.39 19.50 -10.07
C GLU A 86 2.52 18.34 -9.07
N VAL A 87 1.44 18.06 -8.34
CA VAL A 87 1.40 16.94 -7.39
C VAL A 87 1.47 15.60 -8.12
N TRP A 88 0.77 15.43 -9.25
CA TRP A 88 0.85 14.21 -10.06
C TRP A 88 2.26 13.95 -10.58
N LEU A 89 2.93 14.96 -11.14
CA LEU A 89 4.31 14.84 -11.60
C LEU A 89 5.27 14.52 -10.45
N LYS A 90 5.06 15.14 -9.28
CA LYS A 90 5.86 14.85 -8.08
C LYS A 90 5.66 13.40 -7.62
N LEU A 91 4.41 12.93 -7.58
CA LEU A 91 4.03 11.58 -7.16
C LEU A 91 4.61 10.53 -8.11
N ALA A 92 4.43 10.68 -9.43
CA ALA A 92 4.97 9.75 -10.43
C ALA A 92 6.49 9.66 -10.39
N LYS A 93 7.20 10.81 -10.28
CA LYS A 93 8.66 10.82 -10.14
C LYS A 93 9.11 10.08 -8.89
N ARG A 94 8.44 10.31 -7.76
CA ARG A 94 8.78 9.66 -6.48
C ARG A 94 8.56 8.16 -6.54
N ILE A 95 7.44 7.71 -7.12
CA ILE A 95 7.14 6.27 -7.28
C ILE A 95 8.19 5.60 -8.15
N ASN A 96 8.55 6.20 -9.29
CA ASN A 96 9.60 5.65 -10.15
C ASN A 96 10.96 5.55 -9.43
N GLU A 97 11.34 6.56 -8.65
CA GLU A 97 12.57 6.53 -7.85
C GLU A 97 12.55 5.38 -6.82
N LEU A 98 11.44 5.23 -6.09
CA LEU A 98 11.28 4.18 -5.09
C LEU A 98 11.41 2.78 -5.70
N LEU A 99 10.69 2.54 -6.80
CA LEU A 99 10.58 1.22 -7.41
C LEU A 99 11.83 0.83 -8.21
N ASN A 100 12.49 1.78 -8.87
CA ASN A 100 13.59 1.48 -9.78
C ASN A 100 14.97 1.70 -9.14
N ASN A 101 15.10 2.60 -8.15
CA ASN A 101 16.40 3.02 -7.63
C ASN A 101 16.58 2.73 -6.12
N GLU A 102 15.53 2.78 -5.30
CA GLU A 102 15.62 2.60 -3.83
C GLU A 102 15.28 1.18 -3.32
N GLY A 103 15.02 0.24 -4.25
CA GLY A 103 14.80 -1.16 -3.92
C GLY A 103 13.49 -1.45 -3.17
N TYR A 104 12.45 -0.64 -3.37
CA TYR A 104 11.10 -0.95 -2.88
C TYR A 104 10.45 -2.01 -3.78
N ASP A 105 9.64 -2.89 -3.18
CA ASP A 105 8.92 -3.96 -3.87
C ASP A 105 7.51 -3.56 -4.31
N GLY A 106 6.97 -2.48 -3.73
CA GLY A 106 5.67 -1.93 -4.08
C GLY A 106 5.40 -0.60 -3.39
N VAL A 107 4.45 0.17 -3.93
CA VAL A 107 4.03 1.46 -3.36
C VAL A 107 2.53 1.47 -3.12
N LEU A 108 2.14 1.88 -1.91
CA LEU A 108 0.76 2.19 -1.56
C LEU A 108 0.58 3.71 -1.58
N VAL A 109 -0.49 4.23 -2.16
CA VAL A 109 -0.81 5.66 -2.13
C VAL A 109 -2.12 5.86 -1.37
N THR A 110 -2.09 6.56 -0.24
CA THR A 110 -3.33 6.96 0.44
C THR A 110 -3.85 8.26 -0.19
N HIS A 111 -5.04 8.21 -0.77
CA HIS A 111 -5.60 9.27 -1.59
C HIS A 111 -7.06 9.58 -1.21
N GLY A 112 -7.53 10.80 -1.53
CA GLY A 112 -8.95 11.12 -1.48
C GLY A 112 -9.73 10.45 -2.61
N THR A 113 -10.98 10.11 -2.38
CA THR A 113 -11.79 9.30 -3.31
C THR A 113 -12.20 10.05 -4.56
N ASP A 114 -12.42 11.37 -4.46
CA ASP A 114 -13.09 12.17 -5.50
C ASP A 114 -12.36 12.17 -6.84
N THR A 115 -11.02 12.14 -6.83
CA THR A 115 -10.17 12.14 -8.04
C THR A 115 -9.15 10.98 -8.03
N MET A 116 -9.41 9.94 -7.22
CA MET A 116 -8.51 8.77 -7.15
C MET A 116 -8.36 8.10 -8.52
N GLU A 117 -9.45 8.01 -9.28
CA GLU A 117 -9.47 7.41 -10.61
C GLU A 117 -8.57 8.15 -11.60
N GLU A 118 -8.53 9.49 -11.53
CA GLU A 118 -7.67 10.32 -12.38
C GLU A 118 -6.20 10.10 -12.04
N THR A 119 -5.85 10.15 -10.75
CA THR A 119 -4.49 9.87 -10.28
C THR A 119 -4.06 8.44 -10.65
N ALA A 120 -4.93 7.44 -10.46
CA ALA A 120 -4.63 6.05 -10.81
C ALA A 120 -4.35 5.91 -12.30
N TYR A 121 -5.18 6.52 -13.15
CA TYR A 121 -4.99 6.48 -14.59
C TYR A 121 -3.71 7.20 -15.01
N PHE A 122 -3.43 8.39 -14.48
CA PHE A 122 -2.19 9.11 -14.75
C PHE A 122 -0.94 8.28 -14.39
N LEU A 123 -0.95 7.66 -13.21
CA LEU A 123 0.15 6.80 -12.76
C LEU A 123 0.29 5.56 -13.64
N SER A 124 -0.82 4.98 -14.13
CA SER A 124 -0.78 3.81 -15.01
C SER A 124 -0.02 4.07 -16.32
N LEU A 125 0.03 5.33 -16.75
CA LEU A 125 0.72 5.76 -17.97
C LEU A 125 2.17 6.20 -17.72
N THR A 126 2.51 6.59 -16.49
CA THR A 126 3.76 7.30 -16.17
C THR A 126 4.68 6.56 -15.20
N VAL A 127 4.20 5.49 -14.56
CA VAL A 127 5.05 4.59 -13.77
C VAL A 127 5.65 3.54 -14.70
N HIS A 128 6.98 3.48 -14.74
CA HIS A 128 7.74 2.57 -15.57
C HIS A 128 8.39 1.48 -14.70
N SER A 129 7.55 0.62 -14.14
CA SER A 129 7.95 -0.53 -13.33
C SER A 129 6.91 -1.65 -13.45
N ASP A 130 7.34 -2.90 -13.30
CA ASP A 130 6.46 -4.07 -13.20
C ASP A 130 5.98 -4.33 -11.75
N LYS A 131 6.57 -3.62 -10.79
CA LYS A 131 6.20 -3.68 -9.37
C LYS A 131 4.86 -2.98 -9.13
N PRO A 132 4.02 -3.54 -8.24
CA PRO A 132 2.66 -3.04 -8.07
C PRO A 132 2.62 -1.66 -7.39
N VAL A 133 1.69 -0.84 -7.86
CA VAL A 133 1.29 0.43 -7.24
C VAL A 133 -0.20 0.35 -6.96
N ILE A 134 -0.59 0.53 -5.70
CA ILE A 134 -1.99 0.45 -5.28
C ILE A 134 -2.42 1.76 -4.64
N LEU A 135 -3.55 2.31 -5.08
CA LEU A 135 -4.20 3.43 -4.43
C LEU A 135 -5.22 2.90 -3.42
N VAL A 136 -5.32 3.57 -2.27
CA VAL A 136 -6.34 3.29 -1.25
C VAL A 136 -6.94 4.60 -0.76
N GLY A 137 -8.22 4.54 -0.40
CA GLY A 137 -8.94 5.66 0.20
C GLY A 137 -9.96 5.17 1.22
N SER A 138 -10.84 6.07 1.62
CA SER A 138 -11.90 5.80 2.58
C SER A 138 -13.09 6.69 2.26
N MET A 139 -14.30 6.14 2.33
CA MET A 139 -15.53 6.93 2.21
C MET A 139 -15.92 7.60 3.53
N ARG A 140 -15.42 7.08 4.66
CA ARG A 140 -15.66 7.66 6.00
C ARG A 140 -14.38 8.23 6.61
N PRO A 141 -14.45 9.35 7.34
CA PRO A 141 -13.27 9.89 8.02
C PRO A 141 -12.75 8.93 9.09
N SER A 142 -11.48 9.06 9.45
CA SER A 142 -10.79 8.15 10.39
C SER A 142 -11.45 8.06 11.78
N THR A 143 -12.17 9.10 12.21
CA THR A 143 -12.87 9.14 13.49
C THR A 143 -14.32 8.64 13.46
N ALA A 144 -14.84 8.27 12.29
CA ALA A 144 -16.21 7.80 12.15
C ALA A 144 -16.43 6.40 12.73
N ILE A 145 -17.66 6.12 13.18
CA ILE A 145 -18.10 4.75 13.47
C ILE A 145 -17.97 3.91 12.20
N SER A 146 -17.36 2.74 12.35
CA SER A 146 -17.16 1.79 11.24
C SER A 146 -16.43 2.41 10.04
N ALA A 147 -15.39 3.21 10.31
CA ALA A 147 -14.49 3.72 9.29
C ALA A 147 -13.89 2.58 8.44
N ASP A 148 -13.90 2.75 7.12
CA ASP A 148 -13.44 1.76 6.13
C ASP A 148 -11.94 1.84 5.83
N GLY A 149 -11.32 2.99 6.11
CA GLY A 149 -9.88 3.24 5.92
C GLY A 149 -8.95 2.16 6.48
N PRO A 150 -9.09 1.70 7.73
CA PRO A 150 -8.22 0.67 8.30
C PRO A 150 -8.20 -0.65 7.50
N ALA A 151 -9.38 -1.13 7.09
CA ALA A 151 -9.49 -2.36 6.31
C ALA A 151 -8.95 -2.18 4.89
N ASN A 152 -9.24 -1.05 4.23
CA ASN A 152 -8.71 -0.73 2.91
C ASN A 152 -7.17 -0.63 2.93
N LEU A 153 -6.60 0.02 3.96
CA LEU A 153 -5.15 0.14 4.13
C LEU A 153 -4.50 -1.24 4.30
N TYR A 154 -5.07 -2.09 5.16
CA TYR A 154 -4.58 -3.46 5.36
C TYR A 154 -4.61 -4.27 4.06
N ASN A 155 -5.76 -4.27 3.37
CA ASN A 155 -5.94 -5.02 2.13
C ASN A 155 -5.01 -4.53 1.02
N GLY A 156 -4.78 -3.21 0.92
CA GLY A 156 -3.83 -2.65 -0.03
C GLY A 156 -2.39 -3.12 0.24
N VAL A 157 -1.96 -3.16 1.51
CA VAL A 157 -0.65 -3.73 1.87
C VAL A 157 -0.60 -5.23 1.58
N ALA A 158 -1.66 -5.98 1.88
CA ALA A 158 -1.73 -7.41 1.61
C ALA A 158 -1.63 -7.70 0.11
N ALA A 159 -2.31 -6.93 -0.74
CA ALA A 159 -2.21 -7.06 -2.18
C ALA A 159 -0.79 -6.72 -2.69
N LEU A 160 -0.16 -5.66 -2.19
CA LEU A 160 1.24 -5.35 -2.52
C LEU A 160 2.23 -6.44 -2.08
N ALA A 161 1.93 -7.15 -0.99
CA ALA A 161 2.75 -8.26 -0.50
C ALA A 161 2.58 -9.56 -1.30
N ASP A 162 1.52 -9.68 -2.10
CA ASP A 162 1.28 -10.84 -2.97
C ASP A 162 2.13 -10.75 -4.25
N PRO A 163 3.00 -11.74 -4.53
CA PRO A 163 3.75 -11.81 -5.78
C PRO A 163 2.88 -11.78 -7.04
N ALA A 164 1.62 -12.24 -6.96
CA ALA A 164 0.68 -12.24 -8.07
C ALA A 164 0.25 -10.83 -8.50
N SER A 165 0.50 -9.79 -7.69
CA SER A 165 0.16 -8.41 -8.04
C SER A 165 1.13 -7.77 -9.04
N LYS A 166 2.28 -8.39 -9.29
CA LYS A 166 3.26 -7.88 -10.26
C LYS A 166 2.70 -7.92 -11.69
N GLY A 167 3.00 -6.89 -12.47
CA GLY A 167 2.58 -6.80 -13.87
C GLY A 167 1.11 -6.41 -14.09
N HIS A 168 0.34 -6.17 -13.04
CA HIS A 168 -1.05 -5.69 -13.13
C HIS A 168 -1.19 -4.16 -13.21
N GLY A 169 -0.07 -3.44 -13.27
CA GLY A 169 -0.05 -1.98 -13.37
C GLY A 169 -0.49 -1.29 -12.08
N VAL A 170 -1.21 -0.17 -12.24
CA VAL A 170 -1.77 0.60 -11.12
C VAL A 170 -3.18 0.11 -10.82
N MET A 171 -3.45 -0.19 -9.55
CA MET A 171 -4.75 -0.71 -9.09
C MET A 171 -5.33 0.17 -7.96
N ALA A 172 -6.61 -0.01 -7.64
CA ALA A 172 -7.26 0.67 -6.52
C ALA A 172 -7.89 -0.36 -5.58
N CYS A 173 -7.47 -0.38 -4.31
CA CYS A 173 -8.00 -1.32 -3.34
C CYS A 173 -9.01 -0.65 -2.41
N MET A 174 -10.29 -0.97 -2.59
CA MET A 174 -11.38 -0.48 -1.76
C MET A 174 -12.45 -1.55 -1.55
N ASN A 175 -13.01 -1.63 -0.35
CA ASN A 175 -14.16 -2.50 -0.05
C ASN A 175 -13.93 -3.98 -0.43
N ASN A 176 -12.75 -4.52 -0.11
CA ASN A 176 -12.32 -5.89 -0.44
C ASN A 176 -12.28 -6.20 -1.96
N GLN A 177 -12.20 -5.16 -2.79
CA GLN A 177 -11.96 -5.27 -4.23
C GLN A 177 -10.60 -4.65 -4.55
N LEU A 178 -9.99 -5.17 -5.61
CA LEU A 178 -8.74 -4.70 -6.19
C LEU A 178 -8.98 -4.31 -7.65
#